data_AF-D2R758-F1
#
_entry.id   AF-D2R758-F1
#
_cell.length_a   1.000
_cell.length_b   1.000
_cell.length_c   1.000
_cell.angle_alpha   90.00
_cell.angle_beta   90.00
_cell.angle_gamma   90.00
#
_symmetry.space_group_name_H-M   'P 1'
#
loop_
_entity.id
_entity.type
_entity.pdbx_description
1 polymer ?
#
loop_
_entity_poly.entity_id
_entity_poly.type
_entity_poly.pdbx_seq_one_letter_code
_entity_poly.pdbx_strand_id
1 'polypeptide(L)'
;MTSVPLNKPEGPASDFEARQWFIVGRLQQYEGETRACLLRMLAIFALYAVQMVHYFLLLAEKTPDDVKLHRQFTLLALGGTLFSLAILLCLKQKVFPAFLSYLSAAADALLVTAAASLVAGPQSVLVRIYFLVIVAAALRMNLRLVWCITILVMVCYESLIAVADKRWFDAQHEVPPTENLVMLLSLGIAGILVGQIIRRAKTVAIEYARRLAAVKEGA
;
A
#
# COMPACT_ATOMS: atom_id res chain seq x y z
N MET A 1 9.89 14.85 37.95
CA MET A 1 10.10 14.66 36.50
C MET A 1 10.95 15.80 36.00
N THR A 2 12.27 15.61 36.01
CA THR A 2 13.26 16.59 35.59
C THR A 2 13.49 16.46 34.09
N SER A 3 13.13 17.49 33.32
CA SER A 3 13.40 17.57 31.89
C SER A 3 14.90 17.69 31.67
N VAL A 4 15.53 16.61 31.21
CA VAL A 4 16.91 16.62 30.74
C VAL A 4 17.01 17.62 29.57
N PRO A 5 17.83 18.67 29.65
CA PRO A 5 18.01 19.58 28.53
C PRO A 5 18.65 18.79 27.39
N LEU A 6 17.93 18.71 26.26
CA LEU A 6 18.44 18.15 25.01
C LEU A 6 19.58 19.07 24.56
N ASN A 7 20.81 18.69 24.88
CA ASN A 7 22.00 19.34 24.36
C ASN A 7 22.00 19.11 22.85
N LYS A 8 21.63 20.15 22.09
CA LYS A 8 21.61 20.12 20.64
C LYS A 8 23.07 20.10 20.20
N PRO A 9 23.56 19.05 19.50
CA PRO A 9 24.93 19.02 19.06
C PRO A 9 25.10 20.05 17.93
N GLU A 10 25.45 21.29 18.29
CA GLU A 10 25.74 22.35 17.33
C GLU A 10 27.18 22.19 16.84
N GLY A 11 27.38 21.26 15.90
CA GLY A 11 28.67 21.05 15.26
C GLY A 11 28.52 20.52 13.83
N PRO A 12 29.48 20.80 12.93
CA PRO A 12 29.44 20.38 11.52
C PRO A 12 29.38 18.86 11.31
N ALA A 13 29.74 18.07 12.32
CA ALA A 13 29.56 16.62 12.32
C ALA A 13 28.08 16.20 12.32
N SER A 14 27.19 16.96 12.99
CA SER A 14 25.76 16.66 13.07
C SER A 14 25.04 16.86 11.72
N ASP A 15 25.45 17.85 10.94
CA ASP A 15 24.93 18.10 9.59
C ASP A 15 25.34 17.00 8.61
N PHE A 16 26.56 16.49 8.74
CA PHE A 16 27.04 15.38 7.93
C PHE A 16 26.25 14.09 8.21
N GLU A 17 26.03 13.74 9.47
CA GLU A 17 25.21 12.59 9.87
C GLU A 17 23.76 12.72 9.39
N ALA A 18 23.16 13.90 9.55
CA ALA A 18 21.81 14.18 9.06
C ALA A 18 21.70 14.00 7.54
N ARG A 19 22.72 14.46 6.79
CA ARG A 19 22.79 14.30 5.33
C ARG A 19 22.97 12.83 4.94
N GLN A 20 23.84 12.08 5.61
CA GLN A 20 24.02 10.65 5.34
C GLN A 20 22.72 9.86 5.59
N TRP A 21 22.05 10.13 6.71
CA TRP A 21 20.76 9.51 7.01
C TRP A 21 19.70 9.83 5.95
N PHE A 22 19.66 11.08 5.47
CA PHE A 22 18.77 11.47 4.39
C PHE A 22 19.07 10.71 3.09
N ILE A 23 20.35 10.58 2.70
CA ILE A 23 20.77 9.86 1.50
C ILE A 23 20.37 8.38 1.58
N VAL A 24 20.68 7.71 2.70
CA VAL A 24 20.32 6.30 2.91
C VAL A 24 18.80 6.11 2.91
N GLY A 25 18.07 7.01 3.56
CA GLY A 25 16.60 6.97 3.57
C GLY A 25 16.00 7.11 2.17
N ARG A 26 16.56 7.98 1.32
CA ARG A 26 16.10 8.14 -0.07
C ARG A 26 16.43 6.92 -0.92
N LEU A 27 17.60 6.30 -0.72
CA LEU A 27 17.97 5.06 -1.42
C LEU A 27 17.02 3.91 -1.03
N GLN A 28 16.74 3.74 0.26
CA GLN A 28 15.79 2.73 0.74
C GLN A 28 14.38 2.95 0.19
N GLN A 29 13.93 4.21 0.08
CA GLN A 29 12.63 4.52 -0.55
C GLN A 29 12.61 4.12 -2.04
N TYR A 30 13.69 4.39 -2.76
CA TYR A 30 13.82 4.04 -4.18
C TYR A 30 13.78 2.52 -4.39
N GLU A 31 14.53 1.76 -3.58
CA GLU A 31 14.48 0.30 -3.61
C GLU A 31 13.09 -0.23 -3.20
N GLY A 32 12.49 0.38 -2.18
CA GLY A 32 11.14 0.05 -1.72
C GLY A 32 10.10 0.24 -2.81
N GLU A 33 10.18 1.33 -3.59
CA GLU A 33 9.28 1.58 -4.71
C GLU A 33 9.47 0.54 -5.83
N THR A 34 10.71 0.17 -6.13
CA THR A 34 11.02 -0.87 -7.14
C THR A 34 10.41 -2.22 -6.73
N ARG A 35 10.59 -2.64 -5.47
CA ARG A 35 10.01 -3.87 -4.93
C ARG A 35 8.48 -3.83 -4.95
N ALA A 36 7.89 -2.69 -4.56
CA ALA A 36 6.44 -2.52 -4.60
C ALA A 36 5.90 -2.60 -6.03
N CYS A 37 6.60 -2.02 -7.01
CA CYS A 37 6.21 -2.11 -8.42
C CYS A 37 6.26 -3.56 -8.95
N LEU A 38 7.28 -4.34 -8.57
CA LEU A 38 7.37 -5.76 -8.92
C LEU A 38 6.23 -6.58 -8.30
N LEU A 39 5.96 -6.38 -7.01
CA LEU A 39 4.87 -7.05 -6.32
C LEU A 39 3.49 -6.67 -6.90
N ARG A 40 3.31 -5.41 -7.30
CA ARG A 40 2.11 -4.95 -8.00
C ARG A 40 1.91 -5.66 -9.32
N MET A 41 2.94 -5.74 -10.17
CA MET A 41 2.85 -6.47 -11.43
C MET A 41 2.54 -7.95 -11.21
N LEU A 42 3.16 -8.57 -10.20
CA LEU A 42 2.88 -9.95 -9.82
C LEU A 42 1.43 -10.13 -9.34
N ALA A 43 0.91 -9.21 -8.52
CA ALA A 43 -0.46 -9.23 -8.03
C ALA A 43 -1.47 -9.06 -9.16
N ILE A 44 -1.26 -8.09 -10.07
CA ILE A 44 -2.11 -7.89 -11.25
C ILE A 44 -2.11 -9.14 -12.11
N PHE A 45 -0.93 -9.72 -12.37
CA PHE A 45 -0.81 -10.95 -13.15
C PHE A 45 -1.55 -12.13 -12.51
N ALA A 46 -1.37 -12.34 -11.20
CA ALA A 46 -2.03 -13.41 -10.46
C ALA A 46 -3.56 -13.25 -10.46
N LEU A 47 -4.07 -12.04 -10.17
CA LEU A 47 -5.50 -11.76 -10.18
C LEU A 47 -6.10 -11.93 -11.59
N TYR A 48 -5.40 -11.46 -12.62
CA TYR A 48 -5.83 -11.64 -13.99
C TYR A 48 -5.80 -13.10 -14.42
N ALA A 49 -4.80 -13.89 -14.01
CA ALA A 49 -4.74 -15.32 -14.27
C ALA A 49 -5.92 -16.07 -13.64
N VAL A 50 -6.30 -15.73 -12.40
CA VAL A 50 -7.50 -16.27 -11.75
C VAL A 50 -8.76 -15.92 -12.55
N GLN A 51 -8.87 -14.67 -13.02
CA GLN A 51 -9.98 -14.25 -13.88
C GLN A 51 -10.01 -14.99 -15.22
N MET A 52 -8.84 -15.28 -15.82
CA MET A 52 -8.75 -16.09 -17.04
C MET A 52 -9.22 -17.52 -16.80
N VAL A 53 -8.78 -18.15 -15.71
CA VAL A 53 -9.22 -19.50 -15.34
C VAL A 53 -10.73 -19.54 -15.14
N HIS A 54 -11.28 -18.56 -14.41
CA HIS A 54 -12.72 -18.46 -14.21
C HIS A 54 -13.48 -18.31 -15.54
N TYR A 55 -13.02 -17.42 -16.41
CA TYR A 55 -13.69 -17.13 -17.68
C TYR A 55 -13.58 -18.24 -18.73
N PHE A 56 -12.43 -18.92 -18.82
CA PHE A 56 -12.20 -19.93 -19.87
C PHE A 56 -12.46 -21.36 -19.43
N LEU A 57 -12.26 -21.69 -18.15
CA LEU A 57 -12.32 -23.09 -17.68
C LEU A 57 -13.56 -23.38 -16.83
N LEU A 58 -14.09 -22.40 -16.09
CA LEU A 58 -15.20 -22.64 -15.15
C LEU A 58 -16.58 -22.27 -15.71
N LEU A 59 -16.65 -21.30 -16.62
CA LEU A 59 -17.92 -20.90 -17.25
C LEU A 59 -18.17 -21.73 -18.52
N ALA A 60 -19.08 -22.69 -18.43
CA ALA A 60 -19.50 -23.53 -19.56
C ALA A 60 -20.37 -22.75 -20.58
N GLU A 61 -21.21 -21.83 -20.11
CA GLU A 61 -22.01 -20.93 -20.94
C GLU A 61 -21.63 -19.47 -20.62
N LYS A 62 -21.30 -18.70 -21.66
CA LYS A 62 -20.86 -17.31 -21.50
C LYS A 62 -22.04 -16.39 -21.68
N THR A 63 -22.47 -15.72 -20.61
CA THR A 63 -23.49 -14.68 -20.71
C THR A 63 -22.88 -13.40 -21.31
N PRO A 64 -23.68 -12.53 -21.95
CA PRO A 64 -23.20 -11.23 -22.41
C PRO A 64 -22.59 -10.36 -21.30
N ASP A 65 -23.03 -10.54 -20.06
CA ASP A 65 -22.53 -9.80 -18.91
C ASP A 65 -21.16 -10.32 -18.45
N ASP A 66 -20.88 -11.62 -18.56
CA ASP A 66 -19.55 -12.19 -18.30
C ASP A 66 -18.49 -11.63 -19.26
N VAL A 67 -18.86 -11.43 -20.53
CA VAL A 67 -17.97 -10.85 -21.55
C VAL A 67 -17.65 -9.38 -21.22
N LYS A 68 -18.65 -8.60 -20.80
CA LYS A 68 -18.43 -7.21 -20.36
C LYS A 68 -17.53 -7.16 -19.12
N LEU A 69 -17.80 -8.01 -18.13
CA LEU A 69 -17.02 -8.10 -16.90
C LEU A 69 -15.55 -8.45 -17.21
N HIS A 70 -15.33 -9.49 -18.03
CA HIS A 70 -14.00 -9.88 -18.49
C HIS A 70 -13.27 -8.72 -19.19
N ARG A 71 -13.96 -7.99 -20.06
CA ARG A 71 -13.39 -6.82 -20.75
C ARG A 71 -13.00 -5.72 -19.76
N GLN A 72 -13.84 -5.42 -18.77
CA GLN A 72 -13.54 -4.41 -17.76
C GLN A 72 -12.34 -4.81 -16.88
N PHE A 73 -12.28 -6.08 -16.45
CA PHE A 73 -11.11 -6.61 -15.74
C PHE A 73 -9.82 -6.54 -16.58
N THR A 74 -9.93 -6.84 -17.87
CA THR A 74 -8.80 -6.74 -18.80
C THR A 74 -8.31 -5.30 -18.93
N LEU A 75 -9.23 -4.33 -19.00
CA LEU A 75 -8.89 -2.91 -19.04
C LEU A 75 -8.23 -2.45 -17.74
N LEU A 76 -8.71 -2.89 -16.58
CA LEU A 76 -8.09 -2.60 -15.29
C LEU A 76 -6.69 -3.21 -15.17
N ALA A 77 -6.51 -4.46 -15.59
CA ALA A 77 -5.22 -5.13 -15.58
C ALA A 77 -4.22 -4.45 -16.52
N LEU A 78 -4.66 -4.08 -17.73
CA LEU A 78 -3.84 -3.35 -18.69
C LEU A 78 -3.46 -1.95 -18.15
N GLY A 79 -4.43 -1.21 -17.63
CA GLY A 79 -4.21 0.11 -17.04
C GLY A 79 -3.24 0.06 -15.86
N GLY A 80 -3.42 -0.90 -14.96
CA GLY A 80 -2.52 -1.12 -13.82
C GLY A 80 -1.10 -1.52 -14.25
N THR A 81 -0.96 -2.37 -15.27
CA THR A 81 0.35 -2.75 -15.82
C THR A 81 1.04 -1.57 -16.49
N LEU A 82 0.33 -0.79 -17.32
CA LEU A 82 0.88 0.41 -17.96
C LEU A 82 1.30 1.45 -16.92
N PHE A 83 0.48 1.66 -15.88
CA PHE A 83 0.82 2.55 -14.76
C PHE A 83 2.07 2.06 -14.01
N SER A 84 2.18 0.76 -13.74
CA SER A 84 3.36 0.15 -13.12
C SER A 84 4.61 0.35 -13.97
N LEU A 85 4.50 0.14 -15.28
CA LEU A 85 5.59 0.34 -16.23
C LEU A 85 6.01 1.81 -16.29
N ALA A 86 5.05 2.74 -16.29
CA ALA A 86 5.34 4.18 -16.24
C ALA A 86 6.14 4.55 -14.99
N ILE A 87 5.77 4.05 -13.81
CA ILE A 87 6.53 4.26 -12.58
C ILE A 87 7.94 3.67 -12.71
N LEU A 88 8.06 2.44 -13.22
CA LEU A 88 9.36 1.79 -13.40
C LEU A 88 10.25 2.56 -14.36
N LEU A 89 9.69 3.12 -15.43
CA LEU A 89 10.40 4.00 -16.37
C LEU A 89 10.86 5.30 -15.68
N CYS A 90 9.99 5.96 -14.90
CA CYS A 90 10.37 7.13 -14.11
C CYS A 90 11.52 6.81 -13.13
N LEU A 91 11.47 5.67 -12.46
CA LEU A 91 12.55 5.20 -11.58
C LEU A 91 13.85 4.97 -12.36
N LYS A 92 13.81 4.28 -13.51
CA LYS A 92 14.98 4.07 -14.37
C LYS A 92 15.59 5.38 -14.88
N GLN A 93 14.76 6.40 -15.12
CA GLN A 93 15.20 7.76 -15.49
C GLN A 93 15.71 8.58 -14.30
N LYS A 94 15.78 7.99 -13.09
CA LYS A 94 16.17 8.67 -11.84
C LYS A 94 15.25 9.83 -11.44
N VAL A 95 14.03 9.86 -11.99
CA VAL A 95 13.00 10.85 -11.65
C VAL A 95 12.16 10.30 -10.49
N PHE A 96 12.51 10.70 -9.26
CA PHE A 96 11.84 10.21 -8.05
C PHE A 96 11.27 11.35 -7.19
N PRO A 97 10.16 11.99 -7.62
CA PRO A 97 9.51 13.02 -6.82
C PRO A 97 8.95 12.43 -5.52
N ALA A 98 9.00 13.20 -4.43
CA ALA A 98 8.59 12.72 -3.10
C ALA A 98 7.11 12.27 -3.03
N PHE A 99 6.25 12.80 -3.89
CA PHE A 99 4.84 12.42 -3.97
C PHE A 99 4.60 11.13 -4.76
N LEU A 100 5.58 10.62 -5.53
CA LEU A 100 5.39 9.46 -6.41
C LEU A 100 4.92 8.24 -5.64
N SER A 101 5.51 7.98 -4.47
CA SER A 101 5.12 6.85 -3.62
C SER A 101 3.69 6.95 -3.11
N TYR A 102 3.19 8.17 -2.84
CA TYR A 102 1.81 8.39 -2.43
C TYR A 102 0.86 8.14 -3.60
N LEU A 103 1.17 8.70 -4.77
CA LEU A 103 0.37 8.51 -5.98
C LEU A 103 0.31 7.03 -6.39
N SER A 104 1.46 6.35 -6.36
CA SER A 104 1.64 4.94 -6.69
C SER A 104 0.82 4.04 -5.77
N ALA A 105 0.87 4.25 -4.45
CA ALA A 105 0.09 3.46 -3.50
C ALA A 105 -1.40 3.84 -3.49
N ALA A 106 -1.74 5.10 -3.78
CA ALA A 106 -3.14 5.51 -3.94
C ALA A 106 -3.78 4.88 -5.16
N ALA A 107 -3.06 4.80 -6.28
CA ALA A 107 -3.50 4.09 -7.47
C ALA A 107 -3.75 2.59 -7.19
N ASP A 108 -2.93 1.95 -6.36
CA ASP A 108 -3.20 0.56 -5.93
C ASP A 108 -4.52 0.42 -5.20
N ALA A 109 -4.77 1.30 -4.22
CA ALA A 109 -6.04 1.31 -3.51
C ALA A 109 -7.21 1.49 -4.48
N LEU A 110 -7.14 2.48 -5.37
CA LEU A 110 -8.18 2.76 -6.36
C LEU A 110 -8.38 1.63 -7.38
N LEU A 111 -7.32 0.95 -7.82
CA LEU A 111 -7.42 -0.20 -8.71
C LEU A 111 -8.12 -1.38 -8.01
N VAL A 112 -7.82 -1.62 -6.74
CA VAL A 112 -8.50 -2.64 -5.93
C VAL A 112 -9.97 -2.26 -5.73
N THR A 113 -10.27 -1.00 -5.43
CA THR A 113 -11.64 -0.49 -5.32
C THR A 113 -12.41 -0.70 -6.62
N ALA A 114 -11.82 -0.29 -7.75
CA ALA A 114 -12.44 -0.45 -9.05
C ALA A 114 -12.70 -1.94 -9.35
N ALA A 115 -11.73 -2.81 -9.12
CA ALA A 115 -11.89 -4.25 -9.32
C ALA A 115 -12.98 -4.85 -8.41
N ALA A 116 -13.03 -4.46 -7.14
CA ALA A 116 -14.05 -4.92 -6.19
C ALA A 116 -15.46 -4.46 -6.60
N SER A 117 -15.58 -3.22 -7.09
CA SER A 117 -16.86 -2.64 -7.55
C SER A 117 -17.47 -3.37 -8.74
N LEU A 118 -16.66 -4.08 -9.54
CA LEU A 118 -17.14 -4.81 -10.71
C LEU A 118 -17.75 -6.19 -10.40
N VAL A 119 -17.43 -6.80 -9.25
CA VAL A 119 -17.81 -8.20 -8.96
C VAL A 119 -18.97 -8.30 -7.99
N ALA A 120 -18.71 -8.00 -6.72
CA ALA A 120 -19.67 -8.19 -5.62
C ALA A 120 -19.57 -7.03 -4.61
N GLY A 121 -19.00 -5.90 -5.04
CA GLY A 121 -18.80 -4.71 -4.22
C GLY A 121 -18.11 -5.03 -2.89
N PRO A 122 -18.71 -4.62 -1.75
CA PRO A 122 -18.09 -4.73 -0.42
C PRO A 122 -18.00 -6.17 0.11
N GLN A 123 -18.79 -7.12 -0.42
CA GLN A 123 -18.72 -8.53 -0.03
C GLN A 123 -17.68 -9.31 -0.83
N SER A 124 -17.04 -8.68 -1.82
CA SER A 124 -16.03 -9.32 -2.67
C SER A 124 -14.81 -9.75 -1.86
N VAL A 125 -14.28 -10.95 -2.15
CA VAL A 125 -12.99 -11.43 -1.62
C VAL A 125 -11.84 -10.46 -1.97
N LEU A 126 -12.00 -9.66 -3.04
CA LEU A 126 -11.03 -8.62 -3.44
C LEU A 126 -10.84 -7.53 -2.38
N VAL A 127 -11.82 -7.29 -1.50
CA VAL A 127 -11.68 -6.34 -0.39
C VAL A 127 -10.54 -6.75 0.55
N ARG A 128 -10.22 -8.05 0.64
CA ARG A 128 -9.08 -8.53 1.44
C ARG A 128 -7.72 -8.07 0.88
N ILE A 129 -7.66 -7.66 -0.38
CA ILE A 129 -6.42 -7.15 -1.01
C ILE A 129 -6.04 -5.79 -0.41
N TYR A 130 -6.97 -5.05 0.19
CA TYR A 130 -6.66 -3.83 0.92
C TYR A 130 -5.60 -4.00 2.01
N PHE A 131 -5.59 -5.15 2.69
CA PHE A 131 -4.51 -5.48 3.64
C PHE A 131 -3.14 -5.57 2.96
N LEU A 132 -3.09 -6.15 1.76
CA LEU A 132 -1.87 -6.22 0.96
C LEU A 132 -1.42 -4.83 0.48
N VAL A 133 -2.35 -3.92 0.17
CA VAL A 133 -2.03 -2.53 -0.17
C VAL A 133 -1.35 -1.82 1.01
N ILE A 134 -1.86 -2.00 2.23
CA ILE A 134 -1.25 -1.44 3.45
C ILE A 134 0.16 -2.03 3.68
N VAL A 135 0.31 -3.35 3.54
CA VAL A 135 1.62 -4.02 3.68
C VAL A 135 2.60 -3.57 2.58
N ALA A 136 2.14 -3.42 1.34
CA ALA A 136 2.95 -2.93 0.24
C ALA A 136 3.41 -1.47 0.45
N ALA A 137 2.60 -0.63 1.10
CA ALA A 137 3.02 0.71 1.51
C ALA A 137 4.19 0.68 2.51
N ALA A 138 4.25 -0.35 3.37
CA ALA A 138 5.30 -0.53 4.37
C ALA A 138 6.70 -0.75 3.76
N LEU A 139 6.75 -1.35 2.57
CA LEU A 139 8.00 -1.64 1.86
C LEU A 139 8.80 -0.38 1.53
N ARG A 140 8.15 0.78 1.51
CA ARG A 140 8.77 2.09 1.27
C ARG A 140 9.37 2.70 2.55
N MET A 141 9.30 2.00 3.69
CA MET A 141 9.83 2.40 5.00
C MET A 141 9.42 3.82 5.46
N ASN A 142 8.29 4.30 4.94
CA ASN A 142 7.75 5.63 5.22
C ASN A 142 6.49 5.51 6.08
N LEU A 143 6.61 5.90 7.34
CA LEU A 143 5.52 5.80 8.31
C LEU A 143 4.33 6.71 7.93
N ARG A 144 4.59 7.92 7.41
CA ARG A 144 3.51 8.85 7.01
C ARG A 144 2.71 8.29 5.85
N LEU A 145 3.40 7.63 4.91
CA LEU A 145 2.77 6.94 3.80
C LEU A 145 1.83 5.83 4.30
N VAL A 146 2.27 4.98 5.23
CA VAL A 146 1.43 3.89 5.76
C VAL A 146 0.15 4.44 6.39
N TRP A 147 0.24 5.51 7.19
CA TRP A 147 -0.95 6.15 7.75
C TRP A 147 -1.88 6.72 6.68
N CYS A 148 -1.32 7.46 5.72
CA CYS A 148 -2.10 8.02 4.61
C CYS A 148 -2.81 6.93 3.81
N ILE A 149 -2.12 5.83 3.50
CA ILE A 149 -2.70 4.70 2.74
C ILE A 149 -3.71 3.92 3.58
N THR A 150 -3.50 3.78 4.89
CA THR A 150 -4.51 3.14 5.76
C THR A 150 -5.81 3.92 5.73
N ILE A 151 -5.76 5.24 5.91
CA ILE A 151 -6.94 6.11 5.85
C ILE A 151 -7.57 6.05 4.44
N LEU A 152 -6.75 6.15 3.39
CA LEU A 152 -7.23 6.10 2.02
C LEU A 152 -7.95 4.78 1.72
N VAL A 153 -7.41 3.65 2.18
CA VAL A 153 -8.00 2.33 2.00
C VAL A 153 -9.32 2.20 2.77
N MET A 154 -9.41 2.74 3.98
CA MET A 154 -10.68 2.81 4.72
C MET A 154 -11.73 3.64 3.97
N VAL A 155 -11.33 4.80 3.42
CA VAL A 155 -12.21 5.64 2.58
C VAL A 155 -12.62 4.92 1.30
N CYS A 156 -11.70 4.20 0.66
CA CYS A 156 -11.99 3.40 -0.53
C CYS A 156 -13.01 2.28 -0.22
N TYR A 157 -12.87 1.61 0.92
CA TYR A 157 -13.82 0.60 1.36
C TYR A 157 -15.20 1.21 1.65
N GLU A 158 -15.27 2.31 2.40
CA GLU A 158 -16.53 3.03 2.63
C GLU A 158 -17.18 3.52 1.33
N SER A 159 -16.38 3.94 0.35
CA SER A 159 -16.91 4.32 -0.97
C SER A 159 -17.55 3.15 -1.72
N LEU A 160 -17.08 1.91 -1.52
CA LEU A 160 -17.73 0.72 -2.08
C LEU A 160 -19.09 0.48 -1.44
N ILE A 161 -19.16 0.62 -0.11
CA ILE A 161 -20.42 0.49 0.62
C ILE A 161 -21.39 1.58 0.17
N ALA A 162 -20.96 2.83 0.06
CA ALA A 162 -21.80 3.95 -0.37
C ALA A 162 -22.32 3.80 -1.80
N VAL A 163 -21.57 3.15 -2.69
CA VAL A 163 -22.01 2.87 -4.07
C VAL A 163 -23.02 1.71 -4.10
N ALA A 164 -22.83 0.70 -3.26
CA ALA A 164 -23.69 -0.47 -3.18
C ALA A 164 -25.02 -0.13 -2.47
N ASP A 165 -24.94 0.49 -1.30
CA ASP A 165 -26.07 0.87 -0.47
C ASP A 165 -26.47 2.34 -0.69
N LYS A 166 -27.44 2.55 -1.58
CA LYS A 166 -28.01 3.88 -1.86
C LYS A 166 -28.80 4.46 -0.69
N ARG A 167 -29.13 3.66 0.33
CA ARG A 167 -30.00 4.05 1.45
C ARG A 167 -29.28 3.79 2.77
N TRP A 168 -28.13 4.45 2.92
CA TRP A 168 -27.25 4.42 4.08
C TRP A 168 -27.94 4.50 5.47
N PHE A 169 -29.17 5.01 5.54
CA PHE A 169 -29.95 5.21 6.77
C PHE A 169 -31.21 4.31 6.91
N ASP A 170 -31.46 3.38 5.99
CA ASP A 170 -32.57 2.41 6.14
C ASP A 170 -32.12 1.19 6.95
N ALA A 171 -33.04 0.51 7.63
CA ALA A 171 -32.73 -0.66 8.47
C ALA A 171 -32.30 -1.92 7.67
N GLN A 172 -32.29 -1.85 6.33
CA GLN A 172 -31.95 -2.94 5.42
C GLN A 172 -30.61 -2.64 4.72
N HIS A 173 -29.53 -2.61 5.49
CA HIS A 173 -28.18 -2.44 4.94
C HIS A 173 -27.75 -3.67 4.14
N GLU A 174 -27.11 -3.45 2.98
CA GLU A 174 -26.50 -4.53 2.18
C GLU A 174 -25.31 -5.18 2.89
N VAL A 175 -24.62 -4.40 3.73
CA VAL A 175 -23.57 -4.85 4.63
C VAL A 175 -23.98 -4.53 6.07
N PRO A 176 -24.10 -5.53 6.96
CA PRO A 176 -24.41 -5.26 8.36
C PRO A 176 -23.42 -4.25 8.97
N PRO A 177 -23.87 -3.22 9.72
CA PRO A 177 -22.99 -2.22 10.31
C PRO A 177 -21.88 -2.81 11.19
N THR A 178 -22.15 -3.95 11.82
CA THR A 178 -21.17 -4.72 12.60
C THR A 178 -20.03 -5.25 11.74
N GLU A 179 -20.32 -5.79 10.56
CA GLU A 179 -19.30 -6.28 9.61
C GLU A 179 -18.47 -5.13 9.05
N ASN A 180 -19.11 -4.00 8.70
CA ASN A 180 -18.40 -2.79 8.27
C ASN A 180 -17.41 -2.30 9.35
N LEU A 181 -17.89 -2.15 10.59
CA LEU A 181 -17.05 -1.71 11.72
C LEU A 181 -15.89 -2.67 11.98
N VAL A 182 -16.13 -3.99 11.90
CA VAL A 182 -15.07 -5.00 12.07
C VAL A 182 -14.03 -4.90 10.95
N MET A 183 -14.43 -4.69 9.69
CA MET A 183 -13.51 -4.50 8.57
C MET A 183 -12.68 -3.23 8.74
N LEU A 184 -13.31 -2.09 9.04
CA LEU A 184 -12.61 -0.83 9.29
C LEU A 184 -11.62 -0.93 10.45
N LEU A 185 -12.05 -1.54 11.55
CA LEU A 185 -11.19 -1.77 12.71
C LEU A 185 -10.00 -2.66 12.33
N SER A 186 -10.24 -3.71 11.55
CA SER A 186 -9.19 -4.61 11.07
C SER A 186 -8.17 -3.91 10.17
N LEU A 187 -8.62 -3.06 9.24
CA LEU A 187 -7.75 -2.24 8.39
C LEU A 187 -6.94 -1.24 9.22
N GLY A 188 -7.58 -0.57 10.19
CA GLY A 188 -6.91 0.35 11.11
C GLY A 188 -5.84 -0.34 11.96
N ILE A 189 -6.16 -1.49 12.56
CA ILE A 189 -5.22 -2.30 13.34
C ILE A 189 -4.06 -2.78 12.45
N ALA A 190 -4.33 -3.23 11.23
CA ALA A 190 -3.29 -3.64 10.29
C ALA A 190 -2.31 -2.47 10.01
N GLY A 191 -2.83 -1.27 9.74
CA GLY A 191 -2.00 -0.06 9.57
C GLY A 191 -1.15 0.26 10.80
N ILE A 192 -1.72 0.14 12.01
CA ILE A 192 -1.00 0.34 13.27
C ILE A 192 0.13 -0.69 13.43
N LEU A 193 -0.16 -1.98 13.26
CA LEU A 193 0.81 -3.08 13.41
C LEU A 193 1.97 -2.92 12.43
N VAL A 194 1.67 -2.65 11.16
CA VAL A 194 2.67 -2.38 10.13
C VAL A 194 3.51 -1.15 10.49
N GLY A 195 2.87 -0.08 10.99
CA GLY A 195 3.56 1.10 11.49
C GLY A 195 4.53 0.80 12.65
N GLN A 196 4.14 -0.07 13.58
CA GLN A 196 5.01 -0.50 14.68
C GLN A 196 6.19 -1.34 14.19
N ILE A 197 5.98 -2.24 13.22
CA ILE A 197 7.05 -3.02 12.60
C ILE A 197 8.11 -2.09 11.99
N ILE A 198 7.70 -1.02 11.27
CA ILE A 198 8.62 -0.05 10.69
C ILE A 198 9.40 0.70 11.79
N ARG A 199 8.74 1.14 12.86
CA ARG A 199 9.43 1.82 13.98
C ARG A 199 10.45 0.89 14.62
N ARG A 200 10.08 -0.36 14.88
CA ARG A 200 10.97 -1.37 15.45
C ARG A 200 12.17 -1.65 14.55
N ALA A 201 11.94 -1.81 13.25
CA ALA A 201 13.01 -2.01 12.26
C ALA A 201 14.01 -0.85 12.24
N LYS A 202 13.51 0.40 12.31
CA LYS A 202 14.37 1.59 12.40
C LYS A 202 15.21 1.60 13.67
N THR A 203 14.62 1.28 14.82
CA THR A 203 15.35 1.20 16.09
C THR A 203 16.47 0.15 16.03
N VAL A 204 16.18 -1.03 15.47
CA VAL A 204 17.18 -2.10 15.31
C VAL A 204 18.33 -1.67 14.39
N ALA A 205 18.04 -0.99 13.28
CA ALA A 205 19.06 -0.51 12.36
C ALA A 205 19.99 0.54 13.00
N ILE A 206 19.42 1.46 13.79
CA ILE A 206 20.20 2.49 14.51
C ILE A 206 21.10 1.85 15.57
N GLU A 207 20.56 0.92 16.35
CA GLU A 207 21.33 0.23 17.39
C GLU A 207 22.47 -0.62 16.79
N TYR A 208 22.21 -1.28 15.66
CA TYR A 208 23.25 -2.02 14.93
C TYR A 208 24.38 -1.10 14.44
N ALA A 209 24.03 0.05 13.83
CA ALA A 209 25.01 1.03 13.38
C ALA A 209 25.87 1.57 14.53
N ARG A 210 25.25 1.86 15.68
CA ARG A 210 25.94 2.32 16.89
C ARG A 210 26.96 1.29 17.39
N ARG A 211 26.58 0.02 17.46
CA ARG A 211 27.48 -1.07 17.90
C ARG A 211 28.65 -1.25 16.95
N LEU A 212 28.42 -1.13 15.64
CA LEU A 212 29.47 -1.24 14.63
C LEU A 212 30.48 -0.09 14.74
N ALA A 213 30.03 1.13 15.08
CA ALA A 213 30.91 2.27 15.32
C ALA A 213 31.79 2.06 16.56
N ALA A 214 31.20 1.61 17.69
CA ALA A 214 31.95 1.34 18.91
C ALA A 214 33.05 0.27 18.73
N VAL A 215 32.80 -0.75 17.91
CA VAL A 215 33.82 -1.76 17.57
C VAL A 215 34.98 -1.17 16.77
N LYS A 216 34.71 -0.20 15.89
CA LYS A 216 35.74 0.47 15.09
C LYS A 216 36.61 1.45 15.88
N GLU A 217 36.06 2.04 16.95
CA GLU A 217 36.81 2.96 17.83
C GLU A 217 37.69 2.23 18.84
N GLY A 218 37.34 0.98 19.17
CA GLY A 218 38.12 0.13 20.08
C GLY A 218 39.19 -0.74 19.41
N ALA A 219 39.34 -0.65 18.07
CA ALA A 219 40.29 -1.42 17.26
C ALA A 219 41.34 -0.49 16.64
#